data_AF-A0A0N4UU00-F1
#
_entry.id   AF-A0A0N4UU00-F1
#
_cell.length_a   1.000
_cell.length_b   1.000
_cell.length_c   1.000
_cell.angle_alpha   90.00
_cell.angle_beta   90.00
_cell.angle_gamma   90.00
#
_symmetry.space_group_name_H-M   'P 1'
#
loop_
_entity.id
_entity.type
_entity.pdbx_description
1 polymer ?
#
loop_
_entity_poly.entity_id
_entity_poly.type
_entity_poly.pdbx_seq_one_letter_code
_entity_poly.pdbx_strand_id
1 'polypeptide(L)'
;MLMHSSDNNVFQRIPVILLWTRYSSDADAIVFHIRDLNTSDLPLRRSPKQFYVFLLLESPHYTGKSLWEKINGTTKYKIPDDYFNLTVTYRKDGDIFAGYGSLQKVERSGGAGISFDYKKIARSIFERPKFALQLVSNCQTLSGREQYSE
;
A
#
# COMPACT_ATOMS: atom_id res chain seq x y z
N MET A 1 -20.11 0.14 2.38
CA MET A 1 -19.42 -0.65 1.34
C MET A 1 -18.69 -1.77 2.04
N LEU A 2 -19.35 -2.92 2.18
CA LEU A 2 -18.78 -4.12 2.79
C LEU A 2 -17.92 -4.78 1.72
N MET A 3 -16.59 -4.78 1.91
CA MET A 3 -15.67 -5.53 1.07
C MET A 3 -15.64 -6.97 1.58
N HIS A 4 -16.47 -7.83 0.99
CA HIS A 4 -16.31 -9.26 1.11
C HIS A 4 -15.33 -9.69 0.01
N SER A 5 -14.14 -10.13 0.43
CA SER A 5 -13.11 -10.68 -0.47
C SER A 5 -13.38 -12.16 -0.65
N SER A 6 -13.77 -12.54 -1.87
CA SER A 6 -13.76 -13.92 -2.34
C SER A 6 -13.35 -13.89 -3.80
N ASP A 7 -12.04 -13.99 -4.05
CA ASP A 7 -11.51 -14.77 -5.18
C ASP A 7 -9.99 -14.94 -5.11
N ASN A 8 -9.61 -16.22 -5.16
CA ASN A 8 -8.28 -16.80 -5.01
C ASN A 8 -7.39 -16.55 -6.24
N ASN A 9 -6.86 -15.35 -6.45
CA ASN A 9 -5.87 -15.14 -7.52
C ASN A 9 -4.66 -14.29 -7.09
N VAL A 10 -3.55 -15.01 -6.90
CA VAL A 10 -2.12 -14.65 -6.96
C VAL A 10 -1.58 -13.64 -5.93
N PHE A 11 -2.33 -12.62 -5.51
CA PHE A 11 -1.90 -11.69 -4.45
C PHE A 11 -2.40 -12.08 -3.05
N GLN A 12 -3.31 -13.06 -2.97
CA GLN A 12 -3.83 -13.59 -1.71
C GLN A 12 -2.87 -14.60 -1.03
N ARG A 13 -1.65 -14.75 -1.55
CA ARG A 13 -0.61 -15.66 -1.01
C ARG A 13 0.74 -14.99 -0.84
N ILE A 14 0.78 -13.71 -0.45
CA ILE A 14 1.84 -13.34 0.48
C ILE A 14 1.21 -13.55 1.84
N PRO A 15 1.52 -14.64 2.57
CA PRO A 15 1.24 -14.66 3.98
C PRO A 15 2.04 -13.48 4.54
N VAL A 16 1.36 -12.36 4.79
CA VAL A 16 1.85 -11.40 5.76
C VAL A 16 1.67 -12.13 7.09
N ILE A 17 2.59 -13.06 7.36
CA ILE A 17 2.80 -13.62 8.69
C ILE A 17 3.41 -12.47 9.48
N LEU A 18 2.52 -11.56 9.87
CA LEU A 18 2.76 -10.66 10.96
C LEU A 18 2.56 -11.47 12.23
N LEU A 19 3.61 -11.45 13.04
CA LEU A 19 3.69 -11.81 14.46
C LEU A 19 4.07 -13.29 14.73
N TRP A 20 5.20 -13.43 15.44
CA TRP A 20 5.69 -14.60 16.17
C TRP A 20 6.77 -15.50 15.54
N THR A 21 7.78 -14.94 14.89
CA THR A 21 9.19 -15.35 15.06
C THR A 21 10.07 -14.30 14.41
N ARG A 22 11.02 -13.70 15.14
CA ARG A 22 12.04 -12.81 14.57
C ARG A 22 12.69 -13.50 13.37
N TYR A 23 12.54 -12.92 12.19
CA TYR A 23 13.19 -13.25 10.91
C TYR A 23 13.61 -14.72 10.77
N SER A 24 12.72 -15.57 10.22
CA SER A 24 13.08 -16.95 9.88
C SER A 24 14.24 -16.97 8.88
N SER A 25 15.30 -17.72 9.18
CA SER A 25 16.46 -17.88 8.29
C SER A 25 16.11 -18.58 6.97
N ASP A 26 14.96 -19.27 6.94
CA ASP A 26 14.53 -20.12 5.83
C ASP A 26 13.60 -19.37 4.86
N ALA A 27 13.22 -18.13 5.17
CA ALA A 27 12.39 -17.32 4.27
C ALA A 27 13.22 -16.83 3.08
N ASP A 28 12.74 -16.99 1.86
CA ASP A 28 13.41 -16.44 0.66
C ASP A 28 13.30 -14.91 0.57
N ALA A 29 12.30 -14.32 1.22
CA ALA A 29 12.11 -12.88 1.28
C ALA A 29 11.53 -12.43 2.63
N ILE A 30 11.97 -11.26 3.07
CA ILE A 30 11.50 -10.57 4.27
C ILE A 30 10.97 -9.21 3.80
N VAL A 31 9.68 -8.98 4.05
CA VAL A 31 8.99 -7.74 3.62
C VAL A 31 8.86 -6.79 4.80
N PHE A 32 9.33 -5.56 4.60
CA PHE A 32 9.30 -4.51 5.60
C PHE A 32 8.26 -3.46 5.21
N HIS A 33 7.19 -3.36 5.98
CA HIS A 33 6.24 -2.27 5.84
C HIS A 33 6.84 -0.99 6.41
N ILE A 34 7.29 -0.09 5.54
CA ILE A 34 8.19 1.01 5.90
C ILE A 34 7.51 2.04 6.82
N ARG A 35 6.19 2.17 6.75
CA ARG A 35 5.42 3.05 7.65
C ARG A 35 5.56 2.63 9.12
N ASP A 36 5.64 1.33 9.39
CA ASP A 36 5.67 0.78 10.74
C ASP A 36 7.05 0.23 11.12
N LEU A 37 8.06 0.48 10.28
CA LEU A 37 9.41 -0.01 10.50
C LEU A 37 9.99 0.55 11.79
N ASN A 38 10.51 -0.32 12.65
CA ASN A 38 11.34 0.03 13.78
C ASN A 38 12.80 -0.36 13.49
N THR A 39 13.67 0.62 13.25
CA THR A 39 15.07 0.33 12.93
C THR A 39 15.81 -0.44 14.03
N SER A 40 15.30 -0.42 15.26
CA SER A 40 15.89 -1.12 16.41
C SER A 40 15.64 -2.63 16.40
N ASP A 41 14.67 -3.12 15.61
CA ASP A 41 14.36 -4.55 15.50
C ASP A 41 14.86 -5.19 14.21
N LEU A 42 15.58 -4.43 13.38
CA LEU A 42 16.18 -4.93 12.15
C LEU A 42 17.23 -6.00 12.45
N PRO A 43 17.28 -7.10 11.67
CA PRO A 43 18.25 -8.15 11.87
C PRO A 43 19.67 -7.61 11.60
N LEU A 44 20.55 -7.78 12.59
CA LEU A 44 21.95 -7.37 12.49
C LEU A 44 22.75 -8.20 11.48
N ARG A 45 22.31 -9.45 11.24
CA ARG A 45 22.91 -10.36 10.25
C ARG A 45 21.88 -10.68 9.20
N ARG A 46 22.25 -10.46 7.95
CA ARG A 46 21.45 -10.79 6.77
C ARG A 46 21.98 -12.06 6.15
N SER A 47 21.11 -13.00 5.84
CA SER A 47 21.48 -14.12 4.98
C SER A 47 21.50 -13.62 3.52
N PRO A 48 22.57 -13.89 2.75
CA PRO A 48 22.65 -13.48 1.35
C PRO A 48 21.63 -14.21 0.45
N LYS A 49 20.95 -15.24 0.98
CA LYS A 49 19.89 -15.96 0.27
C LYS A 49 18.53 -15.27 0.37
N GLN A 50 18.37 -14.29 1.25
CA GLN A 50 17.09 -13.65 1.53
C GLN A 50 17.01 -12.29 0.84
N PHE A 51 15.88 -12.01 0.20
CA PHE A 51 15.56 -10.67 -0.29
C PHE A 51 14.95 -9.81 0.81
N TYR A 52 15.53 -8.64 1.04
CA TYR A 52 14.98 -7.64 1.95
C TYR A 52 14.16 -6.65 1.14
N VAL A 53 12.84 -6.67 1.32
CA VAL A 53 11.90 -5.95 0.46
C VAL A 53 11.35 -4.72 1.16
N PHE A 54 11.58 -3.55 0.58
CA PHE A 54 11.02 -2.27 1.01
C PHE A 54 9.59 -2.15 0.49
N LEU A 55 8.59 -2.24 1.37
CA LEU A 55 7.19 -2.06 1.00
C LEU A 55 6.68 -0.71 1.49
N LEU A 56 6.33 0.18 0.55
CA LEU A 56 5.74 1.47 0.86
C LEU A 56 4.64 1.83 -0.14
N LEU A 57 3.40 1.81 0.34
CA LEU A 57 2.26 2.35 -0.41
C LEU A 57 1.89 3.76 0.07
N GLU A 58 2.21 4.10 1.31
CA GLU A 58 1.76 5.32 1.96
C GLU A 58 2.46 6.58 1.43
N SER A 59 1.79 7.73 1.57
CA SER A 59 2.35 8.98 1.05
C SER A 59 3.64 9.37 1.82
N PRO A 60 4.57 10.11 1.17
CA PRO A 60 5.85 10.46 1.77
C PRO A 60 5.70 11.30 3.04
N HIS A 61 4.63 12.09 3.14
CA HIS A 61 4.35 12.93 4.31
C HIS A 61 4.11 12.13 5.59
N TYR A 62 3.56 10.92 5.48
CA TYR A 62 3.22 10.08 6.64
C TYR A 62 4.19 8.92 6.83
N THR A 63 5.32 8.90 6.12
CA THR A 63 6.24 7.75 6.12
C THR A 63 7.71 8.19 6.24
N GLY A 64 8.60 7.24 6.58
CA GLY A 64 10.04 7.44 6.57
C GLY A 64 10.63 8.08 7.82
N LYS A 65 9.82 8.49 8.80
CA LYS A 65 10.30 9.07 10.08
C LYS A 65 11.20 8.11 10.87
N SER A 66 11.04 6.81 10.68
CA SER A 66 11.89 5.79 11.29
C SER A 66 13.22 5.61 10.56
N LEU A 67 13.35 6.05 9.30
CA LEU A 67 14.54 5.82 8.47
C LEU A 67 15.62 6.87 8.66
N TRP A 68 15.27 8.06 9.14
CA TRP A 68 16.21 9.16 9.30
C TRP A 68 15.89 10.01 10.53
N GLU A 69 16.85 10.81 10.94
CA GLU A 69 16.69 11.83 11.97
C GLU A 69 17.41 13.12 11.55
N LYS A 70 16.88 14.25 12.00
CA LYS A 70 17.54 15.56 11.82
C LYS A 70 18.36 15.86 13.05
N ILE A 71 19.67 16.01 12.88
CA ILE A 71 20.62 16.40 13.93
C ILE A 71 21.33 17.66 13.46
N ASN A 72 21.19 18.75 14.22
CA ASN A 72 21.83 20.05 13.92
C ASN A 72 21.59 20.55 12.48
N GLY A 73 20.37 20.35 11.96
CA GLY A 73 20.01 20.76 10.59
C GLY A 73 20.38 19.75 9.49
N THR A 74 21.15 18.72 9.81
CA THR A 74 21.57 17.68 8.86
C THR A 74 20.71 16.43 9.00
N THR A 75 20.33 15.82 7.86
CA THR A 75 19.61 14.54 7.84
C THR A 75 20.60 13.39 7.94
N LYS A 76 20.41 12.52 8.93
CA LYS A 76 21.19 11.29 9.13
C LYS A 76 20.28 10.08 8.96
N TYR A 77 20.63 9.19 8.04
CA TYR A 77 19.93 7.91 7.87
C TYR A 77 20.31 6.93 8.98
N LYS A 78 19.32 6.18 9.46
CA LYS A 78 19.46 5.17 10.53
C LYS A 78 19.80 3.78 10.00
N ILE A 79 19.69 3.59 8.69
CA ILE A 79 20.02 2.35 7.99
C ILE A 79 20.92 2.66 6.78
N PRO A 80 21.74 1.70 6.32
CA PRO A 80 22.50 1.82 5.07
C PRO A 80 21.58 1.95 3.84
N ASP A 81 22.06 2.63 2.79
CA ASP A 81 21.31 2.84 1.54
C ASP A 81 21.01 1.52 0.80
N ASP A 82 21.84 0.49 0.98
CA ASP A 82 21.73 -0.84 0.37
C ASP A 82 21.07 -1.89 1.30
N TYR A 83 20.35 -1.43 2.33
CA TYR A 83 19.68 -2.33 3.27
C TYR A 83 18.60 -3.19 2.60
N PHE A 84 17.91 -2.65 1.60
CA PHE A 84 16.86 -3.35 0.87
C PHE A 84 17.34 -3.75 -0.52
N ASN A 85 16.99 -4.98 -0.93
CA ASN A 85 17.31 -5.51 -2.25
C ASN A 85 16.27 -5.12 -3.30
N LEU A 86 15.00 -4.98 -2.89
CA LEU A 86 13.88 -4.72 -3.77
C LEU A 86 12.96 -3.67 -3.17
N THR A 87 12.35 -2.87 -4.03
CA THR A 87 11.35 -1.87 -3.69
C THR A 87 9.99 -2.25 -4.28
N VAL A 88 8.96 -2.27 -3.42
CA VAL A 88 7.55 -2.47 -3.78
C VAL A 88 6.80 -1.20 -3.41
N THR A 89 6.49 -0.37 -4.41
CA THR A 89 5.85 0.93 -4.18
C THR A 89 4.87 1.31 -5.28
N TYR A 90 4.06 2.34 -5.05
CA TYR A 90 3.20 2.93 -6.09
C TYR A 90 3.99 3.73 -7.14
N ARG A 91 5.31 3.94 -6.98
CA ARG A 91 6.11 4.63 -7.97
C ARG A 91 6.50 3.67 -9.10
N LYS A 92 6.48 4.17 -10.33
CA LYS A 92 6.81 3.39 -11.54
C LYS A 92 8.31 3.14 -11.71
N ASP A 93 9.14 3.85 -10.96
CA ASP A 93 10.61 3.72 -10.98
C ASP A 93 11.15 2.81 -9.86
N GLY A 94 10.28 2.15 -9.09
CA GLY A 94 10.67 1.07 -8.19
C GLY A 94 10.81 -0.28 -8.92
N ASP A 95 11.42 -1.25 -8.25
CA ASP A 95 11.65 -2.59 -8.80
C ASP A 95 10.34 -3.33 -9.12
N ILE A 96 9.35 -3.17 -8.23
CA ILE A 96 8.04 -3.80 -8.34
C ILE A 96 6.97 -2.71 -8.13
N PHE A 97 6.18 -2.47 -9.18
CA PHE A 97 5.05 -1.55 -9.10
C PHE A 97 3.88 -2.19 -8.34
N ALA A 98 3.42 -1.51 -7.29
CA ALA A 98 2.25 -1.88 -6.50
C ALA A 98 1.29 -0.69 -6.41
N GLY A 99 0.29 -0.66 -7.30
CA GLY A 99 -0.75 0.37 -7.30
C GLY A 99 -1.73 0.23 -6.14
N TYR A 100 -2.31 1.35 -5.72
CA TYR A 100 -3.43 1.34 -4.76
C TYR A 100 -4.69 0.79 -5.42
N GLY A 101 -5.03 -0.45 -5.06
CA GLY A 101 -6.23 -1.12 -5.52
C GLY A 101 -6.21 -1.43 -7.03
N SER A 102 -7.23 -2.16 -7.46
CA SER A 102 -7.50 -2.39 -8.88
C SER A 102 -9.00 -2.26 -9.11
N LEU A 103 -9.38 -1.66 -10.24
CA LEU A 103 -10.75 -1.75 -10.71
C LEU A 103 -10.90 -3.11 -11.38
N GLN A 104 -11.70 -3.97 -10.78
CA GLN A 104 -12.02 -5.27 -11.36
C GLN A 104 -13.41 -5.22 -11.99
N LYS A 105 -13.56 -5.89 -13.13
CA LYS A 105 -14.86 -6.09 -13.73
C LYS A 105 -15.64 -7.03 -12.82
N VAL A 106 -16.80 -6.58 -12.34
CA VAL A 106 -17.70 -7.45 -11.58
C VAL A 106 -18.24 -8.53 -12.52
N GLU A 107 -17.84 -9.77 -12.30
CA GLU A 107 -18.47 -10.92 -12.95
C GLU A 107 -19.83 -11.17 -12.29
N ARG A 108 -20.87 -11.38 -13.10
CA ARG A 108 -22.28 -11.45 -12.65
C ARG A 108 -22.62 -12.73 -11.90
N SER A 109 -21.65 -13.59 -11.63
CA SER A 109 -21.85 -14.97 -11.21
C SER A 109 -21.28 -15.19 -9.82
N GLY A 110 -22.15 -15.01 -8.81
CA GLY A 110 -21.97 -15.58 -7.47
C GLY A 110 -21.74 -14.57 -6.36
N GLY A 111 -22.78 -14.30 -5.57
CA GLY A 111 -22.62 -13.72 -4.23
C GLY A 111 -23.54 -12.55 -3.89
N ALA A 112 -24.66 -12.87 -3.23
CA ALA A 112 -25.46 -12.02 -2.34
C ALA A 112 -25.93 -10.63 -2.85
N GLY A 113 -27.16 -10.60 -3.35
CA GLY A 113 -28.19 -9.78 -2.69
C GLY A 113 -28.16 -8.26 -2.87
N ILE A 114 -27.42 -7.71 -3.82
CA ILE A 114 -27.63 -6.32 -4.20
C ILE A 114 -27.89 -6.21 -5.69
N SER A 115 -29.18 -6.27 -6.06
CA SER A 115 -29.66 -5.90 -7.39
C SER A 115 -29.62 -4.38 -7.54
N PHE A 116 -28.43 -3.79 -7.56
CA PHE A 116 -28.31 -2.43 -8.06
C PHE A 116 -28.59 -2.48 -9.56
N ASP A 117 -29.56 -1.68 -10.00
CA ASP A 117 -29.69 -1.38 -11.42
C ASP A 117 -28.49 -0.50 -11.81
N TYR A 118 -27.34 -1.14 -12.01
CA TYR A 118 -26.08 -0.51 -12.38
C TYR A 118 -26.24 0.34 -13.64
N LYS A 119 -27.14 -0.06 -14.55
CA LYS A 119 -27.41 0.72 -15.76
C LYS A 119 -28.11 2.03 -15.39
N LYS A 120 -29.12 2.00 -14.53
CA LYS A 120 -29.80 3.22 -14.06
C LYS A 120 -28.88 4.13 -13.23
N ILE A 121 -28.07 3.57 -12.33
CA ILE A 121 -27.11 4.34 -11.54
C ILE A 121 -26.04 4.96 -12.43
N ALA A 122 -25.40 4.16 -13.30
CA ALA A 122 -24.40 4.66 -14.24
C ALA A 122 -25.01 5.73 -15.13
N ARG A 123 -26.21 5.52 -15.67
CA ARG A 123 -26.93 6.51 -16.46
C ARG A 123 -27.16 7.82 -15.68
N SER A 124 -27.64 7.73 -14.44
CA SER A 124 -27.88 8.90 -13.60
C SER A 124 -26.61 9.68 -13.22
N ILE A 125 -25.45 9.02 -13.26
CA ILE A 125 -24.13 9.59 -12.97
C ILE A 125 -23.52 10.20 -14.24
N PHE A 126 -23.46 9.44 -15.33
CA PHE A 126 -22.72 9.80 -16.54
C PHE A 126 -23.50 10.66 -17.54
N GLU A 127 -24.85 10.70 -17.47
CA GLU A 127 -25.65 11.63 -18.29
C GLU A 127 -25.70 13.05 -17.72
N ARG A 128 -25.07 13.31 -16.58
CA ARG A 128 -24.95 14.66 -16.00
C ARG A 128 -23.73 15.36 -16.61
N PRO A 129 -23.91 16.42 -17.44
CA PRO A 129 -22.82 17.00 -18.23
C PRO A 129 -21.72 17.73 -17.42
N LYS A 130 -21.83 17.77 -16.09
CA LYS A 130 -20.88 18.46 -15.18
C LYS A 130 -20.67 17.70 -13.87
N PHE A 131 -20.70 16.37 -13.91
CA PHE A 131 -20.57 15.56 -12.70
C PHE A 131 -19.12 15.13 -12.45
N ALA A 132 -18.63 15.37 -11.24
CA ALA A 132 -17.40 14.80 -10.71
C ALA A 132 -17.75 13.93 -9.50
N LEU A 133 -17.21 12.71 -9.44
CA LEU A 133 -17.28 11.84 -8.28
C LEU A 133 -15.93 11.81 -7.58
N GLN A 134 -15.95 12.07 -6.28
CA GLN A 134 -14.78 11.92 -5.43
C GLN A 134 -15.08 10.88 -4.35
N LEU A 135 -14.23 9.86 -4.24
CA LEU A 135 -14.29 8.86 -3.18
C LEU A 135 -13.19 9.17 -2.17
N VAL A 136 -13.55 9.72 -1.02
CA VAL A 136 -12.61 10.18 0.01
C VAL A 136 -12.91 9.49 1.33
N SER A 137 -11.88 8.89 1.93
CA SER A 137 -11.94 8.33 3.30
C SER A 137 -11.14 9.14 4.31
N ASN A 138 -10.24 10.02 3.86
CA ASN A 138 -9.52 10.98 4.71
C ASN A 138 -9.86 12.41 4.28
N CYS A 139 -10.68 13.10 5.08
CA CYS A 139 -11.21 14.43 4.74
C CYS A 139 -10.28 15.60 5.11
N GLN A 140 -9.16 15.34 5.80
CA GLN A 140 -8.22 16.38 6.22
C GLN A 140 -6.83 16.03 5.67
N THR A 141 -6.43 16.70 4.59
CA THR A 141 -5.14 16.42 3.93
C THR A 141 -4.23 17.63 3.93
N LEU A 142 -2.93 17.40 4.09
CA LEU A 142 -1.93 18.47 3.97
C LEU A 142 -1.91 19.11 2.58
N SER A 143 -2.33 18.37 1.55
CA SER A 143 -2.44 18.90 0.18
C SER A 143 -3.64 19.82 -0.02
N GLY A 144 -4.56 19.93 0.95
CA GLY A 144 -5.81 20.68 0.80
C GLY A 144 -6.76 20.09 -0.25
N ARG A 145 -6.68 18.77 -0.51
CA ARG A 145 -7.42 18.12 -1.60
C ARG A 145 -8.93 18.35 -1.49
N GLU A 146 -9.43 18.38 -0.26
CA GLU A 146 -10.82 18.65 0.08
C GLU A 146 -11.35 20.01 -0.41
N GLN A 147 -10.47 21.01 -0.59
CA GLN A 147 -10.86 22.36 -1.04
C GLN A 147 -11.25 22.41 -2.52
N TYR A 148 -10.96 21.37 -3.31
CA TYR A 148 -11.27 21.32 -4.74
C TYR A 148 -12.60 20.60 -5.05
N SER A 149 -13.25 20.10 -4.01
CA SER A 149 -14.53 19.37 -4.10
C SER A 149 -15.72 20.11 -3.47
N GLU A 150 -15.45 21.25 -2.84
CA GLU A 150 -16.45 22.21 -2.33
C GLU A 150 -16.79 23.25 -3.40
#